data_AF-A0A7V0Z5S2-F1
#
_entry.id   AF-A0A7V0Z5S2-F1
#
_cell.length_a   1.000
_cell.length_b   1.000
_cell.length_c   1.000
_cell.angle_alpha   90.00
_cell.angle_beta   90.00
_cell.angle_gamma   90.00
#
_symmetry.space_group_name_H-M   'P 1'
#
loop_
_entity.id
_entity.type
_entity.pdbx_description
1 polymer ?
#
loop_
_entity_poly.entity_id
_entity_poly.type
_entity_poly.pdbx_seq_one_letter_code
_entity_poly.pdbx_strand_id
1 'polypeptide(L)'
;MLCTRGTERECIERGLFGDREWRLPYLQTIKKGDIGFLLNVSNDQLIGIFEAEGPPRLNIIPKAWDEEFPAQVKVKLISREIMRVEGASQKLENILELKEIKRDTFSYKIPKQNTYGPEITEQVLSLFDLESDFYSKLEGYEEIGQFSEYKLDDVAGLEDVKQFIYQRVIAPFEDEESAYQLKLRVGGGLLLFGPPGTGKTLIAMAIANHIQARFIDISPSVIIGYPGEAEKRLENIFSAIEKEPRAVIFLDEAEWILCKREDQTSSVMQRITPVLLSQLS
;
A
#
# COMPACT_ATOMS: atom_id res chain seq x y z
N MET A 1 -9.05 5.44 7.63
CA MET A 1 -9.23 4.61 8.86
C MET A 1 -10.72 4.38 9.11
N LEU A 2 -11.09 3.28 9.75
CA LEU A 2 -12.51 2.95 10.01
C LEU A 2 -12.91 3.44 11.41
N CYS A 3 -14.16 3.89 11.57
CA CYS A 3 -14.76 4.12 12.88
C CYS A 3 -16.26 3.76 12.88
N THR A 4 -16.87 3.82 14.06
CA THR A 4 -18.30 3.62 14.27
C THR A 4 -18.88 4.81 15.04
N ARG A 5 -20.20 4.88 15.21
CA ARG A 5 -20.83 5.88 16.11
C ARG A 5 -20.25 5.88 17.53
N GLY A 6 -19.80 4.72 18.02
CA GLY A 6 -19.22 4.59 19.36
C GLY A 6 -17.79 5.12 19.47
N THR A 7 -17.01 5.04 18.39
CA THR A 7 -15.57 5.37 18.41
C THR A 7 -15.25 6.73 17.77
N GLU A 8 -16.13 7.27 16.93
CA GLU A 8 -15.93 8.49 16.14
C GLU A 8 -15.52 9.69 17.00
N ARG A 9 -16.26 9.94 18.08
CA ARG A 9 -16.03 11.10 18.96
C ARG A 9 -14.61 11.10 19.52
N GLU A 10 -14.17 9.94 20.00
CA GLU A 10 -12.83 9.79 20.57
C GLU A 10 -11.74 9.94 19.50
N CYS A 11 -11.96 9.48 18.27
CA CYS A 11 -11.02 9.70 17.16
C CYS A 11 -10.79 11.20 16.91
N ILE A 12 -11.88 11.98 16.90
CA ILE A 12 -11.85 13.41 16.60
C ILE A 12 -11.27 14.21 17.77
N GLU A 13 -11.80 14.02 18.98
CA GLU A 13 -11.41 14.82 20.15
C GLU A 13 -9.96 14.56 20.57
N ARG A 14 -9.47 13.32 20.39
CA ARG A 14 -8.10 12.96 20.74
C ARG A 14 -7.10 13.11 19.58
N GLY A 15 -7.58 13.40 18.36
CA GLY A 15 -6.73 13.46 17.17
C GLY A 15 -5.98 12.13 16.95
N LEU A 16 -6.71 11.01 17.01
CA LEU A 16 -6.11 9.69 17.07
C LEU A 16 -6.89 8.72 16.20
N PHE A 17 -6.21 8.00 15.32
CA PHE A 17 -6.78 6.87 14.62
C PHE A 17 -6.23 5.58 15.22
N GLY A 18 -7.12 4.64 15.56
CA GLY A 18 -6.77 3.37 16.18
C GLY A 18 -7.18 2.17 15.32
N ASP A 19 -6.34 1.14 15.32
CA ASP A 19 -6.64 -0.18 14.76
C ASP A 19 -6.17 -1.29 15.70
N ARG A 20 -6.47 -2.54 15.33
CA ARG A 20 -5.98 -3.75 16.00
C ARG A 20 -4.46 -3.82 15.93
N GLU A 21 -3.86 -4.42 16.95
CA GLU A 21 -2.40 -4.59 17.06
C GLU A 21 -1.77 -5.24 15.82
N TRP A 22 -2.44 -6.26 15.27
CA TRP A 22 -1.95 -6.99 14.09
C TRP A 22 -1.87 -6.13 12.83
N ARG A 23 -2.59 -5.00 12.78
CA ARG A 23 -2.53 -4.06 11.65
C ARG A 23 -1.35 -3.08 11.74
N LEU A 24 -0.60 -3.06 12.84
CA LEU A 24 0.53 -2.15 13.03
C LEU A 24 1.55 -2.20 11.87
N PRO A 25 2.00 -3.36 11.35
CA PRO A 25 2.96 -3.40 10.24
C PRO A 25 2.45 -2.70 8.97
N TYR A 26 1.15 -2.76 8.71
CA TYR A 26 0.53 -2.06 7.58
C TYR A 26 0.38 -0.57 7.84
N LEU A 27 0.07 -0.19 9.08
CA LEU A 27 0.03 1.22 9.45
C LEU A 27 1.42 1.85 9.38
N GLN A 28 2.49 1.10 9.59
CA GLN A 28 3.87 1.61 9.58
C GLN A 28 4.31 2.22 8.24
N THR A 29 3.55 2.00 7.15
CA THR A 29 3.76 2.72 5.89
C THR A 29 3.36 4.20 6.00
N ILE A 30 2.50 4.56 6.96
CA ILE A 30 2.07 5.94 7.22
C ILE A 30 3.24 6.74 7.78
N LYS A 31 3.59 7.80 7.07
CA LYS A 31 4.62 8.78 7.43
C LYS A 31 3.98 10.08 7.89
N LYS A 32 4.78 10.91 8.56
CA LYS A 32 4.37 12.27 8.91
C LYS A 32 4.06 13.04 7.63
N GLY A 33 2.90 13.70 7.58
CA GLY A 33 2.44 14.44 6.40
C GLY A 33 1.45 13.68 5.53
N ASP A 34 1.32 12.36 5.71
CA ASP A 34 0.37 11.56 4.96
C ASP A 34 -1.07 11.93 5.32
N ILE A 35 -1.94 11.85 4.33
CA ILE A 35 -3.32 12.31 4.45
C ILE A 35 -4.26 11.13 4.58
N GLY A 36 -5.23 11.28 5.48
CA GLY A 36 -6.26 10.29 5.68
C GLY A 36 -7.60 10.90 6.05
N PHE A 37 -8.61 10.07 5.93
CA PHE A 37 -10.00 10.35 6.29
C PHE A 37 -10.54 9.24 7.18
N LEU A 38 -11.59 9.54 7.94
CA LEU A 38 -12.34 8.55 8.69
C LEU A 38 -13.54 8.09 7.87
N LEU A 39 -13.73 6.78 7.75
CA LEU A 39 -14.95 6.17 7.23
C LEU A 39 -15.76 5.63 8.40
N ASN A 40 -16.87 6.30 8.72
CA ASN A 40 -17.82 5.82 9.72
C ASN A 40 -18.78 4.83 9.06
N VAL A 41 -18.60 3.55 9.38
CA VAL A 41 -19.39 2.46 8.78
C VAL A 41 -20.79 2.33 9.38
N SER A 42 -21.08 2.99 10.51
CA SER A 42 -22.39 2.94 11.17
C SER A 42 -23.42 3.91 10.59
N ASN A 43 -22.97 4.93 9.86
CA ASN A 43 -23.85 5.94 9.25
C ASN A 43 -23.46 6.26 7.79
N ASP A 44 -22.54 5.51 7.21
CA ASP A 44 -22.09 5.65 5.82
C ASP A 44 -21.55 7.07 5.49
N GLN A 45 -20.60 7.54 6.30
CA GLN A 45 -20.02 8.88 6.16
C GLN A 45 -18.49 8.86 6.05
N LEU A 46 -17.94 9.67 5.15
CA LEU A 46 -16.54 10.09 5.19
C LEU A 46 -16.44 11.36 6.03
N ILE A 47 -15.44 11.42 6.92
CA ILE A 47 -15.31 12.46 7.92
C ILE A 47 -13.90 12.99 7.90
N GLY A 48 -13.81 14.32 7.73
CA GLY A 48 -12.62 15.14 7.86
C GLY A 48 -11.47 14.79 6.92
N ILE A 49 -10.48 15.68 6.91
CA ILE A 49 -9.20 15.42 6.27
C ILE A 49 -8.12 15.68 7.30
N PHE A 50 -7.33 14.65 7.53
CA PHE A 50 -6.38 14.60 8.62
C PHE A 50 -4.98 14.32 8.08
N GLU A 51 -3.98 14.99 8.67
CA GLU A 51 -2.57 14.75 8.42
C GLU A 51 -1.99 13.91 9.57
N ALA A 52 -1.24 12.87 9.24
CA ALA A 52 -0.48 12.13 10.24
C ALA A 52 0.63 13.01 10.83
N GLU A 53 0.66 13.15 12.15
CA GLU A 53 1.69 13.93 12.86
C GLU A 53 3.01 13.16 12.99
N GLY A 54 2.98 11.84 12.79
CA GLY A 54 4.12 10.94 12.93
C GLY A 54 3.74 9.50 12.60
N PRO A 55 4.73 8.59 12.60
CA PRO A 55 4.51 7.19 12.31
C PRO A 55 3.67 6.52 13.41
N PRO A 56 2.91 5.47 13.09
CA PRO A 56 2.11 4.74 14.07
C PRO A 56 2.97 4.02 15.09
N ARG A 57 2.40 3.88 16.29
CA ARG A 57 3.00 3.10 17.40
C ARG A 57 1.90 2.46 18.22
N LEU A 58 2.28 1.46 19.01
CA LEU A 58 1.38 0.92 20.01
C LEU A 58 1.15 1.94 21.13
N ASN A 59 -0.10 2.15 21.50
CA ASN A 59 -0.54 2.88 22.68
C ASN A 59 0.06 4.30 22.80
N ILE A 60 0.06 5.07 21.71
CA ILE A 60 0.46 6.50 21.72
C ILE A 60 -0.29 7.27 22.82
N ILE A 61 -1.60 7.08 22.90
CA ILE A 61 -2.45 7.49 24.02
C ILE A 61 -2.89 6.20 24.72
N PRO A 62 -2.32 5.89 25.90
CA PRO A 62 -2.73 4.75 26.70
C PRO A 62 -4.22 4.82 27.05
N LYS A 63 -4.90 3.66 27.08
CA LYS A 63 -6.33 3.53 27.41
C LYS A 63 -7.30 4.24 26.46
N ALA A 64 -6.86 4.61 25.25
CA ALA A 64 -7.81 5.04 24.22
C ALA A 64 -8.70 3.86 23.81
N TRP A 65 -10.01 4.13 23.64
CA TRP A 65 -11.04 3.13 23.35
C TRP A 65 -11.00 1.91 24.28
N ASP A 66 -10.74 2.12 25.57
CA ASP A 66 -10.61 1.05 26.57
C ASP A 66 -9.59 -0.06 26.14
N GLU A 67 -8.53 0.35 25.45
CA GLU A 67 -7.44 -0.51 24.93
C GLU A 67 -7.86 -1.43 23.76
N GLU A 68 -9.04 -1.22 23.17
CA GLU A 68 -9.54 -2.04 22.07
C GLU A 68 -8.71 -1.87 20.77
N PHE A 69 -8.16 -0.68 20.55
CA PHE A 69 -7.40 -0.30 19.35
C PHE A 69 -6.00 0.22 19.70
N PRO A 70 -5.07 -0.70 20.03
CA PRO A 70 -3.74 -0.34 20.52
C PRO A 70 -2.79 0.15 19.42
N ALA A 71 -2.99 -0.21 18.15
CA ALA A 71 -2.17 0.33 17.06
C ALA A 71 -2.68 1.72 16.68
N GLN A 72 -1.90 2.76 16.99
CA GLN A 72 -2.39 4.13 16.95
C GLN A 72 -1.55 5.01 16.04
N VAL A 73 -2.22 5.92 15.32
CA VAL A 73 -1.62 7.01 14.53
C VAL A 73 -2.15 8.32 15.09
N LYS A 74 -1.25 9.23 15.46
CA LYS A 74 -1.65 10.59 15.87
C LYS A 74 -1.87 11.43 14.62
N VAL A 75 -3.00 12.12 14.58
CA VAL A 75 -3.43 12.91 13.42
C VAL A 75 -3.93 14.28 13.85
N LYS A 76 -3.82 15.25 12.93
CA LYS A 76 -4.37 16.60 13.10
C LYS A 76 -5.32 16.91 11.95
N LEU A 77 -6.40 17.62 12.23
CA LEU A 77 -7.32 18.10 11.19
C LEU A 77 -6.61 19.20 10.36
N ILE A 78 -6.66 19.08 9.04
CA ILE A 78 -6.02 20.06 8.13
C ILE A 78 -7.01 21.17 7.75
N SER A 79 -8.29 20.83 7.63
CA SER A 79 -9.36 21.78 7.33
C SER A 79 -9.73 22.63 8.55
N ARG A 80 -10.30 23.82 8.31
CA ARG A 80 -10.77 24.71 9.39
C ARG A 80 -11.89 24.06 10.22
N GLU A 81 -12.74 23.29 9.55
CA GLU A 81 -13.87 22.58 10.16
C GLU A 81 -13.90 21.13 9.68
N ILE A 82 -14.57 20.26 10.44
CA ILE A 82 -14.73 18.85 10.09
C ILE A 82 -15.79 18.73 9.00
N MET A 83 -15.36 18.48 7.77
CA MET A 83 -16.23 18.19 6.65
C MET A 83 -16.80 16.77 6.77
N ARG A 84 -18.06 16.58 6.34
CA ARG A 84 -18.72 15.28 6.30
C ARG A 84 -19.32 15.05 4.94
N VAL A 85 -19.10 13.86 4.40
CA VAL A 85 -19.64 13.43 3.11
C VAL A 85 -20.54 12.23 3.35
N GLU A 86 -21.85 12.41 3.13
CA GLU A 86 -22.84 11.35 3.20
C GLU A 86 -22.83 10.47 1.95
N GLY A 87 -23.32 9.23 2.09
CA GLY A 87 -23.36 8.24 1.01
C GLY A 87 -21.95 7.77 0.64
N ALA A 88 -21.08 7.61 1.64
CA ALA A 88 -19.66 7.32 1.45
C ALA A 88 -19.45 6.05 0.62
N SER A 89 -20.15 4.97 0.93
CA SER A 89 -20.01 3.70 0.23
C SER A 89 -20.29 3.87 -1.27
N GLN A 90 -21.40 4.53 -1.63
CA GLN A 90 -21.77 4.71 -3.04
C GLN A 90 -20.75 5.58 -3.80
N LYS A 91 -20.21 6.61 -3.15
CA LYS A 91 -19.20 7.49 -3.76
C LYS A 91 -17.86 6.77 -3.91
N LEU A 92 -17.45 6.00 -2.89
CA LEU A 92 -16.22 5.23 -2.91
C LEU A 92 -16.28 4.08 -3.93
N GLU A 93 -17.43 3.47 -4.19
CA GLU A 93 -17.58 2.45 -5.26
C GLU A 93 -17.24 2.95 -6.66
N ASN A 94 -17.40 4.26 -6.90
CA ASN A 94 -17.03 4.85 -8.19
C ASN A 94 -15.51 5.07 -8.32
N ILE A 95 -14.77 4.96 -7.20
CA ILE A 95 -13.32 5.24 -7.13
C ILE A 95 -12.54 3.93 -6.88
N LEU A 96 -13.11 3.00 -6.10
CA LEU A 96 -12.43 1.85 -5.53
C LEU A 96 -13.32 0.61 -5.54
N GLU A 97 -12.69 -0.57 -5.66
CA GLU A 97 -13.36 -1.82 -5.32
C GLU A 97 -13.64 -1.89 -3.81
N LEU A 98 -14.91 -2.08 -3.45
CA LEU A 98 -15.32 -2.32 -2.07
C LEU A 98 -15.59 -3.81 -1.83
N LYS A 99 -15.25 -4.28 -0.62
CA LYS A 99 -15.71 -5.56 -0.10
C LYS A 99 -16.81 -5.35 0.94
N GLU A 100 -17.85 -6.17 0.88
CA GLU A 100 -18.90 -6.19 1.90
C GLU A 100 -18.48 -7.12 3.04
N ILE A 101 -18.45 -6.58 4.25
CA ILE A 101 -18.27 -7.36 5.48
C ILE A 101 -19.65 -7.60 6.08
N LYS A 102 -20.01 -8.87 6.26
CA LYS A 102 -21.23 -9.28 6.94
C LYS A 102 -20.91 -9.73 8.35
N ARG A 103 -21.54 -9.10 9.34
CA ARG A 103 -21.60 -9.56 10.73
C ARG A 103 -23.04 -9.96 11.05
N ASP A 104 -23.22 -10.71 12.14
CA ASP A 104 -24.50 -11.33 12.52
C ASP A 104 -25.71 -10.38 12.50
N THR A 105 -25.49 -9.08 12.76
CA THR A 105 -26.55 -8.07 12.87
C THR A 105 -26.43 -6.90 11.88
N PHE A 106 -25.35 -6.80 11.11
CA PHE A 106 -25.13 -5.70 10.17
C PHE A 106 -24.11 -6.05 9.08
N SER A 107 -24.29 -5.48 7.89
CA SER A 107 -23.26 -5.48 6.86
C SER A 107 -22.78 -4.06 6.57
N TYR A 108 -21.51 -3.93 6.19
CA TYR A 108 -20.90 -2.66 5.82
C TYR A 108 -19.85 -2.87 4.73
N LYS A 109 -19.65 -1.85 3.89
CA LYS A 109 -18.68 -1.88 2.81
C LYS A 109 -17.41 -1.16 3.22
N ILE A 110 -16.26 -1.74 2.90
CA ILE A 110 -14.96 -1.10 3.07
C ILE A 110 -14.12 -1.26 1.81
N PRO A 111 -13.18 -0.34 1.56
CA PRO A 111 -12.21 -0.53 0.49
C PRO A 111 -11.52 -1.89 0.60
N LYS A 112 -11.50 -2.62 -0.50
CA LYS A 112 -10.80 -3.92 -0.60
C LYS A 112 -9.28 -3.72 -0.54
N GLN A 113 -8.83 -2.61 -1.12
CA GLN A 113 -7.45 -2.12 -1.13
C GLN A 113 -7.22 -1.03 -0.09
N ASN A 114 -6.00 -0.95 0.42
CA ASN A 114 -5.55 0.15 1.26
C ASN A 114 -5.54 1.46 0.44
N THR A 115 -6.14 2.53 0.96
CA THR A 115 -6.40 3.77 0.21
C THR A 115 -5.25 4.77 0.25
N TYR A 116 -4.02 4.34 0.56
CA TYR A 116 -2.87 5.24 0.79
C TYR A 116 -2.12 5.65 -0.49
N GLY A 117 -2.66 5.33 -1.68
CA GLY A 117 -2.06 5.74 -2.95
C GLY A 117 -2.44 7.18 -3.36
N PRO A 118 -1.56 7.94 -4.04
CA PRO A 118 -1.80 9.33 -4.41
C PRO A 118 -3.02 9.53 -5.32
N GLU A 119 -3.15 8.75 -6.41
CA GLU A 119 -4.32 8.81 -7.32
C GLU A 119 -5.65 8.63 -6.57
N ILE A 120 -5.70 7.65 -5.68
CA ILE A 120 -6.89 7.32 -4.88
C ILE A 120 -7.15 8.45 -3.89
N THR A 121 -6.10 8.95 -3.26
CA THR A 121 -6.19 10.04 -2.29
C THR A 121 -6.77 11.28 -2.96
N GLU A 122 -6.28 11.68 -4.13
CA GLU A 122 -6.82 12.82 -4.90
C GLU A 122 -8.28 12.62 -5.30
N GLN A 123 -8.63 11.45 -5.83
CA GLN A 123 -10.02 11.16 -6.19
C GLN A 123 -10.96 11.20 -4.97
N VAL A 124 -10.53 10.67 -3.81
CA VAL A 124 -11.32 10.77 -2.59
C VAL A 124 -11.36 12.19 -2.05
N LEU A 125 -10.27 12.95 -2.13
CA LEU A 125 -10.23 14.36 -1.74
C LEU A 125 -11.19 15.20 -2.57
N SER A 126 -11.41 14.87 -3.85
CA SER A 126 -12.42 15.55 -4.69
C SER A 126 -13.86 15.38 -4.19
N LEU A 127 -14.13 14.40 -3.32
CA LEU A 127 -15.44 14.24 -2.66
C LEU A 127 -15.66 15.28 -1.56
N PHE A 128 -14.58 15.90 -1.07
CA PHE A 128 -14.63 17.00 -0.13
C PHE A 128 -14.61 18.32 -0.92
N ASP A 129 -15.50 19.24 -0.57
CA ASP A 129 -15.60 20.56 -1.22
C ASP A 129 -14.44 21.47 -0.74
N LEU A 130 -13.25 21.25 -1.32
CA LEU A 130 -11.99 21.85 -0.86
C LEU A 130 -11.66 23.17 -1.56
N GLU A 131 -11.13 24.12 -0.79
CA GLU A 131 -10.56 25.37 -1.33
C GLU A 131 -9.31 25.11 -2.18
N SER A 132 -9.07 25.92 -3.21
CA SER A 132 -7.94 25.78 -4.15
C SER A 132 -6.57 25.70 -3.47
N ASP A 133 -6.40 26.45 -2.38
CA ASP A 133 -5.13 26.54 -1.64
C ASP A 133 -4.81 25.23 -0.92
N PHE A 134 -5.80 24.36 -0.71
CA PHE A 134 -5.61 23.03 -0.14
C PHE A 134 -4.79 22.14 -1.07
N TYR A 135 -5.12 22.10 -2.36
CA TYR A 135 -4.43 21.27 -3.36
C TYR A 135 -2.96 21.65 -3.52
N SER A 136 -2.63 22.94 -3.41
CA SER A 136 -1.23 23.42 -3.48
C SER A 136 -0.33 22.88 -2.37
N LYS A 137 -0.90 22.42 -1.24
CA LYS A 137 -0.16 21.77 -0.15
C LYS A 137 0.07 20.27 -0.37
N LEU A 138 -0.56 19.68 -1.39
CA LEU A 138 -0.54 18.25 -1.69
C LEU A 138 0.48 17.87 -2.77
N GLU A 139 0.97 18.84 -3.54
CA GLU A 139 1.92 18.63 -4.63
C GLU A 139 3.28 18.16 -4.10
N GLY A 140 3.50 16.83 -4.13
CA GLY A 140 4.76 16.20 -3.72
C GLY A 140 4.80 14.67 -3.86
N TYR A 141 3.78 14.06 -4.47
CA TYR A 141 3.73 12.62 -4.74
C TYR A 141 4.16 12.37 -6.18
N GLU A 142 5.34 11.78 -6.37
CA GLU A 142 5.71 11.16 -7.65
C GLU A 142 4.97 9.82 -7.76
N GLU A 143 4.09 9.69 -8.76
CA GLU A 143 3.47 8.42 -9.11
C GLU A 143 4.52 7.47 -9.69
N ILE A 144 4.62 6.26 -9.13
CA ILE A 144 5.49 5.21 -9.66
C ILE A 144 4.73 3.89 -9.85
N GLY A 145 5.11 3.15 -10.89
CA GLY A 145 4.50 1.87 -11.23
C GLY A 145 3.06 2.00 -11.72
N GLN A 146 2.45 0.85 -12.01
CA GLN A 146 1.11 0.78 -12.60
C GLN A 146 0.27 -0.30 -11.91
N PHE A 147 -1.05 -0.13 -11.93
CA PHE A 147 -1.94 -1.25 -11.64
C PHE A 147 -1.98 -2.19 -12.84
N SER A 148 -1.94 -3.49 -12.58
CA SER A 148 -2.11 -4.50 -13.62
C SER A 148 -3.56 -4.90 -13.73
N GLU A 149 -4.03 -5.16 -14.96
CA GLU A 149 -5.37 -5.72 -15.23
C GLU A 149 -5.35 -7.25 -15.41
N TYR A 150 -4.17 -7.85 -15.50
CA TYR A 150 -4.01 -9.29 -15.76
C TYR A 150 -4.38 -10.10 -14.53
N LYS A 151 -5.09 -11.21 -14.74
CA LYS A 151 -5.49 -12.16 -13.72
C LYS A 151 -4.62 -13.42 -13.79
N LEU A 152 -4.59 -14.17 -12.69
CA LEU A 152 -3.91 -15.46 -12.65
C LEU A 152 -4.49 -16.46 -13.65
N ASP A 153 -5.78 -16.33 -13.97
CA ASP A 153 -6.47 -17.14 -14.97
C ASP A 153 -6.05 -16.82 -16.41
N ASP A 154 -5.50 -15.62 -16.67
CA ASP A 154 -5.01 -15.23 -18.00
C ASP A 154 -3.69 -15.92 -18.35
N VAL A 155 -2.99 -16.49 -17.36
CA VAL A 155 -1.75 -17.25 -17.57
C VAL A 155 -2.10 -18.69 -17.95
N ALA A 156 -1.81 -19.13 -19.17
CA ALA A 156 -2.12 -20.50 -19.59
C ALA A 156 -1.20 -21.54 -18.93
N GLY A 157 -1.79 -22.62 -18.38
CA GLY A 157 -1.06 -23.73 -17.76
C GLY A 157 -0.44 -23.36 -16.40
N LEU A 158 0.68 -24.01 -16.05
CA LEU A 158 1.45 -23.75 -14.82
C LEU A 158 0.68 -23.95 -13.51
N GLU A 159 -0.30 -24.86 -13.47
CA GLU A 159 -1.21 -25.03 -12.33
C GLU A 159 -0.48 -25.21 -10.99
N ASP A 160 0.56 -26.04 -10.95
CA ASP A 160 1.37 -26.27 -9.75
C ASP A 160 2.06 -24.97 -9.26
N VAL A 161 2.53 -24.14 -10.20
CA VAL A 161 3.20 -22.87 -9.90
C VAL A 161 2.18 -21.83 -9.42
N LYS A 162 1.01 -21.76 -10.08
CA LYS A 162 -0.09 -20.89 -9.65
C LYS A 162 -0.56 -21.24 -8.24
N GLN A 163 -0.73 -22.53 -7.96
CA GLN A 163 -1.13 -23.01 -6.64
C GLN A 163 -0.07 -22.68 -5.58
N PHE A 164 1.22 -22.86 -5.89
CA PHE A 164 2.31 -22.48 -5.00
C PHE A 164 2.30 -20.97 -4.69
N ILE A 165 2.20 -20.14 -5.74
CA ILE A 165 2.11 -18.69 -5.61
C ILE A 165 0.89 -18.30 -4.78
N TYR A 166 -0.26 -18.92 -5.05
CA TYR A 166 -1.47 -18.61 -4.31
C TYR A 166 -1.29 -18.88 -2.81
N GLN A 167 -0.80 -20.07 -2.43
CA GLN A 167 -0.64 -20.45 -1.03
C GLN A 167 0.45 -19.67 -0.30
N ARG A 168 1.56 -19.34 -0.99
CA ARG A 168 2.75 -18.74 -0.35
C ARG A 168 2.81 -17.24 -0.44
N VAL A 169 2.24 -16.67 -1.49
CA VAL A 169 2.31 -15.23 -1.77
C VAL A 169 0.95 -14.58 -1.57
N ILE A 170 -0.11 -15.08 -2.20
CA ILE A 170 -1.40 -14.37 -2.28
C ILE A 170 -2.27 -14.56 -1.03
N ALA A 171 -2.51 -15.80 -0.61
CA ALA A 171 -3.41 -16.12 0.50
C ALA A 171 -3.10 -15.35 1.79
N PRO A 172 -1.82 -15.12 2.18
CA PRO A 172 -1.51 -14.27 3.34
C PRO A 172 -1.99 -12.81 3.23
N PHE A 173 -2.19 -12.26 2.01
CA PHE A 173 -2.75 -10.92 1.80
C PHE A 173 -4.29 -10.91 1.72
N GLU A 174 -4.92 -12.05 1.51
CA GLU A 174 -6.39 -12.17 1.51
C GLU A 174 -6.96 -12.24 2.93
N ASP A 175 -6.27 -12.98 3.82
CA ASP A 175 -6.60 -13.09 5.24
C ASP A 175 -5.38 -12.75 6.11
N GLU A 176 -5.10 -11.45 6.19
CA GLU A 176 -3.98 -10.90 6.95
C GLU A 176 -4.10 -11.16 8.46
N GLU A 177 -5.32 -11.27 8.99
CA GLU A 177 -5.59 -11.53 10.40
C GLU A 177 -5.18 -12.97 10.77
N SER A 178 -5.66 -13.96 10.00
CA SER A 178 -5.23 -15.35 10.19
C SER A 178 -3.73 -15.51 9.93
N ALA A 179 -3.19 -14.84 8.91
CA ALA A 179 -1.76 -14.86 8.64
C ALA A 179 -0.93 -14.36 9.83
N TYR A 180 -1.35 -13.26 10.47
CA TYR A 180 -0.72 -12.74 11.67
C TYR A 180 -0.82 -13.72 12.85
N GLN A 181 -2.01 -14.28 13.11
CA GLN A 181 -2.21 -15.25 14.20
C GLN A 181 -1.34 -16.51 14.04
N LEU A 182 -1.20 -16.98 12.80
CA LEU A 182 -0.37 -18.13 12.44
C LEU A 182 1.13 -17.77 12.31
N LYS A 183 1.50 -16.50 12.51
CA LYS A 183 2.86 -15.97 12.37
C LYS A 183 3.47 -16.28 11.00
N LEU A 184 2.63 -16.25 9.96
CA LEU A 184 3.08 -16.38 8.58
C LEU A 184 3.80 -15.10 8.18
N ARG A 185 4.94 -15.24 7.50
CA ARG A 185 5.61 -14.10 6.88
C ARG A 185 4.79 -13.70 5.66
N VAL A 186 4.21 -12.50 5.70
CA VAL A 186 3.56 -11.88 4.55
C VAL A 186 4.63 -11.21 3.69
N GLY A 187 4.60 -11.46 2.37
CA GLY A 187 5.63 -11.00 1.44
C GLY A 187 6.89 -11.89 1.41
N GLY A 188 7.89 -11.47 0.62
CA GLY A 188 9.13 -12.21 0.39
C GLY A 188 9.57 -12.15 -1.07
N GLY A 189 10.64 -12.87 -1.40
CA GLY A 189 11.17 -12.98 -2.76
C GLY A 189 10.67 -14.24 -3.47
N LEU A 190 10.25 -14.10 -4.73
CA LEU A 190 9.95 -15.21 -5.63
C LEU A 190 10.92 -15.18 -6.80
N LEU A 191 11.67 -16.27 -7.00
CA LEU A 191 12.54 -16.42 -8.17
C LEU A 191 11.82 -17.26 -9.23
N LEU A 192 11.43 -16.63 -10.33
CA LEU A 192 10.85 -17.30 -11.49
C LEU A 192 11.95 -17.58 -12.51
N PHE A 193 12.19 -18.87 -12.82
CA PHE A 193 13.21 -19.27 -13.80
C PHE A 193 12.61 -20.07 -14.97
N GLY A 194 13.35 -20.19 -16.06
CA GLY A 194 12.99 -20.96 -17.25
C GLY A 194 13.14 -20.17 -18.56
N PRO A 195 12.79 -20.75 -19.71
CA PRO A 195 12.94 -20.09 -21.02
C PRO A 195 12.22 -18.74 -21.13
N PRO A 196 12.66 -17.85 -22.03
CA PRO A 196 11.92 -16.64 -22.37
C PRO A 196 10.55 -16.99 -22.97
N GLY A 197 9.56 -16.12 -22.75
CA GLY A 197 8.20 -16.32 -23.29
C GLY A 197 7.29 -17.27 -22.49
N THR A 198 7.73 -17.77 -21.32
CA THR A 198 6.89 -18.66 -20.47
C THR A 198 5.96 -17.91 -19.51
N GLY A 199 5.71 -16.62 -19.73
CA GLY A 199 4.77 -15.83 -18.92
C GLY A 199 5.27 -15.38 -17.53
N LYS A 200 6.59 -15.27 -17.29
CA LYS A 200 7.13 -14.83 -15.97
C LYS A 200 6.71 -13.40 -15.60
N THR A 201 6.77 -12.48 -16.55
CA THR A 201 6.32 -11.10 -16.36
C THR A 201 4.79 -11.07 -16.18
N LEU A 202 4.06 -11.84 -16.98
CA LEU A 202 2.59 -11.91 -16.90
C LEU A 202 2.11 -12.46 -15.55
N ILE A 203 2.76 -13.49 -15.01
CA ILE A 203 2.38 -14.03 -13.69
C ILE A 203 2.73 -13.05 -12.56
N ALA A 204 3.83 -12.29 -12.67
CA ALA A 204 4.17 -11.25 -11.69
C ALA A 204 3.15 -10.10 -11.70
N MET A 205 2.74 -9.66 -12.89
CA MET A 205 1.64 -8.71 -13.07
C MET A 205 0.31 -9.23 -12.51
N ALA A 206 0.00 -10.51 -12.72
CA ALA A 206 -1.19 -11.15 -12.18
C ALA A 206 -1.17 -11.24 -10.64
N ILE A 207 -0.01 -11.52 -10.03
CA ILE A 207 0.16 -11.45 -8.57
C ILE A 207 -0.15 -10.04 -8.08
N ALA A 208 0.42 -9.01 -8.72
CA ALA A 208 0.21 -7.61 -8.35
C ALA A 208 -1.27 -7.22 -8.41
N ASN A 209 -1.99 -7.63 -9.47
CA ASN A 209 -3.43 -7.45 -9.55
C ASN A 209 -4.16 -8.15 -8.38
N HIS A 210 -3.83 -9.41 -8.12
CA HIS A 210 -4.53 -10.23 -7.13
C HIS A 210 -4.38 -9.71 -5.70
N ILE A 211 -3.20 -9.19 -5.35
CA ILE A 211 -2.96 -8.58 -4.03
C ILE A 211 -3.22 -7.07 -4.02
N GLN A 212 -3.74 -6.50 -5.13
CA GLN A 212 -4.02 -5.08 -5.29
C GLN A 212 -2.81 -4.18 -4.98
N ALA A 213 -1.66 -4.56 -5.52
CA ALA A 213 -0.39 -3.86 -5.36
C ALA A 213 -0.01 -3.08 -6.63
N ARG A 214 0.75 -2.00 -6.47
CA ARG A 214 1.46 -1.37 -7.58
C ARG A 214 2.47 -2.36 -8.15
N PHE A 215 2.46 -2.55 -9.46
CA PHE A 215 3.49 -3.28 -10.19
C PHE A 215 4.59 -2.30 -10.60
N ILE A 216 5.81 -2.51 -10.09
CA ILE A 216 6.97 -1.69 -10.38
C ILE A 216 8.01 -2.56 -11.07
N ASP A 217 8.26 -2.27 -12.34
CA ASP A 217 9.32 -2.92 -13.11
C ASP A 217 10.64 -2.17 -12.95
N ILE A 218 11.66 -2.84 -12.42
CA ILE A 218 13.02 -2.34 -12.29
C ILE A 218 13.89 -3.15 -13.24
N SER A 219 14.01 -2.66 -14.48
CA SER A 219 14.93 -3.19 -15.49
C SER A 219 16.20 -2.33 -15.58
N PRO A 220 17.31 -2.86 -16.13
CA PRO A 220 18.54 -2.09 -16.34
C PRO A 220 18.31 -0.79 -17.11
N SER A 221 17.37 -0.80 -18.06
CA SER A 221 17.02 0.36 -18.87
C SER A 221 16.46 1.53 -18.05
N VAL A 222 15.72 1.24 -16.98
CA VAL A 222 15.16 2.26 -16.06
C VAL A 222 16.26 2.95 -15.26
N ILE A 223 17.34 2.23 -14.95
CA ILE A 223 18.41 2.70 -14.06
C ILE A 223 19.54 3.42 -14.83
N ILE A 224 19.86 2.99 -16.05
CA ILE A 224 21.10 3.39 -16.77
C ILE A 224 20.99 4.74 -17.52
N GLY A 225 19.84 5.43 -17.49
CA GLY A 225 19.53 6.59 -18.33
C GLY A 225 20.53 7.78 -18.35
N TYR A 226 21.18 8.13 -17.24
CA TYR A 226 22.19 9.21 -17.19
C TYR A 226 23.32 8.90 -16.18
N PRO A 227 24.62 9.09 -16.55
CA PRO A 227 25.73 8.84 -15.64
C PRO A 227 25.68 9.77 -14.41
N GLY A 228 25.53 9.22 -13.21
CA GLY A 228 25.55 9.95 -11.93
C GLY A 228 24.18 10.25 -11.31
N GLU A 229 23.08 9.86 -11.96
CA GLU A 229 21.71 10.00 -11.42
C GLU A 229 21.05 8.66 -11.11
N ALA A 230 21.71 7.54 -11.44
CA ALA A 230 21.17 6.19 -11.26
C ALA A 230 20.91 5.85 -9.77
N GLU A 231 21.82 6.20 -8.85
CA GLU A 231 21.62 5.94 -7.43
C GLU A 231 20.45 6.74 -6.88
N LYS A 232 20.40 8.05 -7.18
CA LYS A 232 19.32 8.95 -6.75
C LYS A 232 17.97 8.53 -7.31
N ARG A 233 17.93 8.07 -8.57
CA ARG A 233 16.70 7.55 -9.18
C ARG A 233 16.23 6.29 -8.48
N LEU A 234 17.13 5.37 -8.13
CA LEU A 234 16.80 4.18 -7.37
C LEU A 234 16.27 4.55 -5.97
N GLU A 235 16.93 5.48 -5.28
CA GLU A 235 16.47 6.02 -3.99
C GLU A 235 15.07 6.64 -4.08
N ASN A 236 14.80 7.44 -5.12
CA ASN A 236 13.48 8.02 -5.34
C ASN A 236 12.41 6.94 -5.59
N ILE A 237 12.71 5.94 -6.43
CA ILE A 237 11.83 4.80 -6.67
C ILE A 237 11.51 4.12 -5.34
N PHE A 238 12.51 3.69 -4.57
CA PHE A 238 12.24 3.02 -3.29
C PHE A 238 11.55 3.93 -2.26
N SER A 239 11.87 5.22 -2.23
CA SER A 239 11.17 6.19 -1.38
C SER A 239 9.69 6.32 -1.71
N ALA A 240 9.32 6.17 -2.99
CA ALA A 240 7.94 6.13 -3.42
C ALA A 240 7.31 4.75 -3.20
N ILE A 241 8.04 3.64 -3.35
CA ILE A 241 7.57 2.29 -3.03
C ILE A 241 7.20 2.20 -1.55
N GLU A 242 8.00 2.78 -0.65
CA GLU A 242 7.70 2.81 0.79
C GLU A 242 6.40 3.54 1.14
N LYS A 243 5.89 4.40 0.25
CA LYS A 243 4.61 5.09 0.43
C LYS A 243 3.44 4.22 -0.05
N GLU A 244 3.70 3.22 -0.88
CA GLU A 244 2.67 2.32 -1.38
C GLU A 244 2.31 1.29 -0.32
N PRO A 245 1.00 1.08 -0.04
CA PRO A 245 0.58 0.13 0.98
C PRO A 245 0.89 -1.33 0.60
N ARG A 246 0.96 -1.62 -0.70
CA ARG A 246 1.38 -2.92 -1.27
C ARG A 246 2.08 -2.67 -2.60
N ALA A 247 3.23 -3.31 -2.79
CA ALA A 247 4.01 -3.21 -4.01
C ALA A 247 4.54 -4.58 -4.43
N VAL A 248 4.53 -4.84 -5.75
CA VAL A 248 5.26 -5.94 -6.38
C VAL A 248 6.39 -5.34 -7.18
N ILE A 249 7.60 -5.56 -6.69
CA ILE A 249 8.83 -5.17 -7.38
C ILE A 249 9.23 -6.32 -8.30
N PHE A 250 9.17 -6.08 -9.60
CA PHE A 250 9.62 -7.02 -10.61
C PHE A 250 11.03 -6.64 -11.04
N LEU A 251 11.97 -7.56 -10.84
CA LEU A 251 13.35 -7.43 -11.28
C LEU A 251 13.52 -8.28 -12.54
N ASP A 252 13.31 -7.67 -13.70
CA ASP A 252 13.54 -8.37 -14.97
C ASP A 252 15.04 -8.56 -15.20
N GLU A 253 15.38 -9.63 -15.92
CA GLU A 253 16.77 -10.02 -16.23
C GLU A 253 17.65 -10.16 -14.98
N ALA A 254 17.11 -10.59 -13.83
CA ALA A 254 17.79 -10.60 -12.53
C ALA A 254 19.23 -11.17 -12.53
N GLU A 255 19.62 -11.98 -13.51
CA GLU A 255 21.03 -12.28 -13.82
C GLU A 255 21.96 -11.06 -13.83
N TRP A 256 21.52 -9.87 -14.25
CA TRP A 256 22.34 -8.65 -14.22
C TRP A 256 22.68 -8.21 -12.78
N ILE A 257 21.76 -8.42 -11.84
CA ILE A 257 21.94 -8.12 -10.40
C ILE A 257 22.74 -9.22 -9.72
N LEU A 258 22.44 -10.48 -10.07
CA LEU A 258 22.93 -11.68 -9.40
C LEU A 258 24.30 -12.15 -9.92
N CYS A 259 24.87 -11.47 -10.91
CA CYS A 259 26.24 -11.74 -11.38
C CYS A 259 27.25 -11.71 -10.23
N LYS A 260 28.23 -12.63 -10.27
CA LYS A 260 29.37 -12.60 -9.33
C LYS A 260 30.10 -11.28 -9.48
N ARG A 261 30.55 -10.69 -8.37
CA ARG A 261 31.28 -9.41 -8.35
C ARG A 261 32.51 -9.40 -9.28
N GLU A 262 33.14 -10.55 -9.46
CA GLU A 262 34.31 -10.75 -10.31
C GLU A 262 33.98 -10.66 -11.82
N ASP A 263 32.74 -10.98 -12.20
CA ASP A 263 32.27 -11.02 -13.60
C ASP A 263 31.55 -9.73 -14.04
N GLN A 264 31.28 -8.78 -13.12
CA GLN A 264 30.63 -7.51 -13.45
C GLN A 264 31.62 -6.51 -14.07
N THR A 265 31.54 -6.34 -15.39
CA THR A 265 32.37 -5.40 -16.16
C THR A 265 31.87 -3.94 -16.15
N SER A 266 30.60 -3.72 -15.78
CA SER A 266 30.02 -2.37 -15.70
C SER A 266 30.28 -1.71 -14.34
N SER A 267 31.09 -0.65 -14.34
CA SER A 267 31.37 0.18 -13.15
C SER A 267 30.14 0.88 -12.58
N VAL A 268 29.08 1.04 -13.39
CA VAL A 268 27.79 1.56 -12.95
C VAL A 268 27.02 0.49 -12.16
N MET A 269 26.99 -0.75 -12.63
CA MET A 269 26.31 -1.85 -11.93
C MET A 269 26.95 -2.21 -10.59
N GLN A 270 28.28 -2.12 -10.49
CA GLN A 270 28.99 -2.35 -9.23
C GLN A 270 28.58 -1.38 -8.12
N ARG A 271 28.11 -0.17 -8.47
CA ARG A 271 27.62 0.84 -7.51
C ARG A 271 26.13 0.70 -7.20
N ILE A 272 25.32 0.30 -8.18
CA ILE A 272 23.87 0.14 -8.04
C ILE A 272 23.51 -1.11 -7.24
N THR A 273 24.20 -2.23 -7.47
CA THR A 273 23.87 -3.53 -6.87
C THR A 273 23.82 -3.47 -5.34
N PRO A 274 24.81 -2.87 -4.63
CA PRO A 274 24.73 -2.72 -3.17
C PRO A 274 23.57 -1.86 -2.69
N VAL A 275 23.24 -0.78 -3.40
CA VAL A 275 22.09 0.09 -3.07
C VAL A 275 20.80 -0.70 -3.20
N LEU A 276 20.61 -1.42 -4.31
CA LEU A 276 19.44 -2.26 -4.53
C LEU A 276 19.29 -3.33 -3.45
N LEU A 277 20.36 -4.05 -3.11
CA LEU A 277 20.34 -5.07 -2.07
C LEU A 277 20.02 -4.49 -0.68
N SER A 278 20.49 -3.28 -0.38
CA SER A 278 20.17 -2.59 0.87
C SER A 278 18.71 -2.15 0.97
N GLN A 279 18.04 -1.95 -0.17
CA GLN A 279 16.63 -1.56 -0.21
C GLN A 279 15.69 -2.78 -0.18
N LEU A 280 16.20 -3.98 -0.49
CA LEU A 280 15.45 -5.23 -0.50
C LEU A 280 15.58 -6.04 0.82
N SER A 281 16.46 -5.61 1.73
CA SER A 281 16.75 -6.28 3.01
C SER A 281 15.83 -5.82 4.13
#